data_AF-A0A8H4KG51-F1
#
_entry.id   AF-A0A8H4KG51-F1
#
_cell.length_a   1.000
_cell.length_b   1.000
_cell.length_c   1.000
_cell.angle_alpha   90.00
_cell.angle_beta   90.00
_cell.angle_gamma   90.00
#
_symmetry.space_group_name_H-M   'P 1'
#
loop_
_entity.id
_entity.type
_entity.pdbx_description
1 polymer ?
#
loop_
_entity_poly.entity_id
_entity_poly.type
_entity_poly.pdbx_seq_one_letter_code
_entity_poly.pdbx_strand_id
1 'polypeptide(L)'
;MCSANILAVYGFAWDTEEERKDSSVTVSPVIMVEYGELGTLDQFLAAAAENLDFDTKLQLAADVASGLAILHCNGIADSDLKPENILVCKDENGKPIAKLSDFGLTFFLDERDTSKVWKTGTDGWMSPEWDTICTNKEVLQGDIYNCGLILWTILLDGLPPWKLQDRGWVGEIRFDKTKAHTYRMIEVAM
;
A
#
# COMPACT_ATOMS: atom_id res chain seq x y z
N MET A 1 10.90 -4.00 19.70
CA MET A 1 11.69 -4.20 18.46
C MET A 1 11.07 -3.30 17.42
N CYS A 2 11.81 -2.33 16.87
CA CYS A 2 11.34 -1.65 15.66
C CYS A 2 11.31 -2.69 14.54
N SER A 3 10.17 -2.82 13.87
CA SER A 3 10.07 -3.65 12.67
C SER A 3 10.90 -3.02 11.56
N ALA A 4 11.63 -3.83 10.80
CA ALA A 4 12.38 -3.34 9.65
C ALA A 4 11.48 -2.89 8.48
N ASN A 5 10.19 -3.27 8.45
CA ASN A 5 9.28 -3.03 7.32
C ASN A 5 8.06 -2.15 7.67
N ILE A 6 8.06 -1.52 8.84
CA ILE A 6 7.09 -0.49 9.23
C ILE A 6 7.88 0.79 9.47
N LEU A 7 7.42 1.91 8.91
CA LEU A 7 8.10 3.20 9.03
C LEU A 7 8.20 3.60 10.51
N ALA A 8 9.41 3.97 10.96
CA ALA A 8 9.58 4.38 12.35
C ALA A 8 8.95 5.75 12.62
N VAL A 9 8.26 5.88 13.75
CA VAL A 9 7.75 7.16 14.27
C VAL A 9 8.68 7.62 15.39
N TYR A 10 9.25 8.81 15.24
CA TYR A 10 10.16 9.41 16.22
C TYR A 10 9.42 10.27 17.26
N GLY A 11 8.26 10.82 16.89
CA GLY A 11 7.44 11.59 17.81
C GLY A 11 6.39 12.42 17.08
N PHE A 12 5.82 13.37 17.81
CA PHE A 12 4.86 14.35 17.29
C PHE A 12 5.25 15.76 17.74
N ALA A 13 4.82 16.75 16.97
CA ALA A 13 5.04 18.17 17.22
C ALA A 13 3.77 18.95 16.84
N TRP A 14 3.80 20.26 17.06
CA TRP A 14 2.80 21.19 16.54
C TRP A 14 3.49 22.24 15.70
N ASP A 15 2.98 22.43 14.49
CA ASP A 15 3.43 23.48 13.59
C ASP A 15 2.40 24.60 13.53
N THR A 16 2.88 25.82 13.31
CA THR A 16 2.05 27.02 13.24
C THR A 16 2.14 27.61 11.85
N GLU A 17 1.04 27.55 11.10
CA GLU A 17 0.95 28.21 9.80
C GLU A 17 0.31 29.59 9.98
N GLU A 18 1.03 30.64 9.60
CA GLU A 18 0.46 31.99 9.48
C GLU A 18 -0.32 32.10 8.16
N GLU A 19 -1.64 32.11 8.24
CA GLU A 19 -2.47 32.35 7.07
C GLU A 19 -2.41 33.83 6.66
N ARG A 20 -1.84 34.11 5.48
CA ARG A 20 -1.62 35.46 4.94
C ARG A 20 -2.90 36.28 4.70
N LYS A 21 -4.10 35.70 4.87
CA LYS A 21 -5.38 36.34 4.50
C LYS A 21 -6.21 36.88 5.66
N ASP A 22 -6.02 36.42 6.91
CA ASP A 22 -6.89 36.85 8.03
C ASP A 22 -6.17 37.01 9.39
N SER A 23 -4.82 36.97 9.43
CA SER A 23 -4.04 37.02 10.68
C SER A 23 -4.41 35.92 11.70
N SER A 24 -5.14 34.88 11.26
CA SER A 24 -5.38 33.67 12.02
C SER A 24 -4.11 32.81 12.04
N VAL A 25 -3.76 32.33 13.23
CA VAL A 25 -2.70 31.32 13.42
C VAL A 25 -3.39 29.98 13.53
N THR A 26 -3.14 29.10 12.57
CA THR A 26 -3.61 27.71 12.63
C THR A 26 -2.50 26.86 13.23
N VAL A 27 -2.83 26.08 14.26
CA VAL A 27 -1.89 25.14 14.89
C VAL A 27 -2.26 23.73 14.43
N SER A 28 -1.36 23.08 13.70
CA SER A 28 -1.57 21.74 13.14
C SER A 28 -0.65 20.72 13.80
N PRO A 29 -1.15 19.54 14.20
CA PRO A 29 -0.30 18.46 14.68
C PRO A 29 0.55 17.92 13.53
N VAL A 30 1.81 17.60 13.82
CA VAL A 30 2.78 17.02 12.88
C VAL A 30 3.36 15.74 13.48
N ILE A 31 3.55 14.71 12.66
CA ILE A 31 4.22 13.46 13.06
C ILE A 31 5.61 13.46 12.45
N MET A 32 6.62 13.20 13.27
CA MET A 32 8.01 13.04 12.84
C MET A 32 8.29 11.56 12.61
N VAL A 33 8.67 11.21 11.40
CA VAL A 33 8.90 9.83 10.97
C VAL A 33 10.28 9.67 10.35
N GLU A 34 10.70 8.43 10.19
CA GLU A 34 11.83 8.06 9.36
C GLU A 34 11.70 8.63 7.95
N TYR A 35 12.82 9.11 7.39
CA TYR A 35 12.87 9.68 6.06
C TYR A 35 13.21 8.61 5.03
N GLY A 36 12.29 8.32 4.12
CA GLY A 36 12.54 7.41 2.99
C GLY A 36 13.44 8.06 1.94
N GLU A 37 14.74 7.76 1.97
CA GLU A 37 15.75 8.46 1.15
C GLU A 37 15.57 8.25 -0.35
N LEU A 38 14.83 7.22 -0.73
CA LEU A 38 14.57 6.84 -2.12
C LEU A 38 13.13 7.16 -2.55
N GLY A 39 12.38 7.90 -1.72
CA GLY A 39 11.01 8.32 -2.00
C GLY A 39 9.98 7.22 -1.74
N THR A 40 8.80 7.38 -2.31
CA THR A 40 7.75 6.35 -2.30
C THR A 40 8.06 5.24 -3.30
N LEU A 41 7.43 4.07 -3.14
CA LEU A 41 7.69 2.92 -3.99
C LEU A 41 7.33 3.19 -5.47
N ASP A 42 6.26 3.94 -5.75
CA ASP A 42 5.93 4.35 -7.13
C ASP A 42 7.02 5.24 -7.75
N GLN A 43 7.51 6.22 -6.99
CA GLN A 43 8.59 7.11 -7.43
C GLN A 43 9.88 6.33 -7.67
N PHE A 44 10.22 5.43 -6.76
CA PHE A 44 11.40 4.58 -6.86
C PHE A 44 11.36 3.67 -8.10
N LEU A 45 10.24 2.99 -8.33
CA LEU A 45 10.07 2.11 -9.49
C LEU A 45 10.09 2.90 -10.81
N ALA A 46 9.44 4.07 -10.84
CA ALA A 46 9.46 4.95 -12.02
C ALA A 46 10.87 5.46 -12.35
N ALA A 47 11.68 5.78 -11.33
CA ALA A 47 13.05 6.26 -11.51
C ALA A 47 14.02 5.15 -12.01
N ALA A 48 13.71 3.88 -11.75
CA ALA A 48 14.59 2.76 -12.12
C ALA A 48 14.62 2.45 -13.63
N ALA A 49 13.67 2.98 -14.41
CA ALA A 49 13.61 2.85 -15.88
C ALA A 49 13.88 1.43 -16.40
N GLU A 50 13.29 0.41 -15.76
CA GLU A 50 13.39 -1.02 -16.08
C GLU A 50 14.74 -1.72 -15.74
N ASN A 51 15.63 -1.06 -14.99
CA ASN A 51 16.96 -1.59 -14.66
C ASN A 51 17.08 -2.19 -13.25
N LEU A 52 15.96 -2.43 -12.54
CA LEU A 52 16.01 -3.05 -11.22
C LEU A 52 16.30 -4.55 -11.37
N ASP A 53 17.34 -5.04 -10.71
CA ASP A 53 17.65 -6.46 -10.71
C ASP A 53 16.56 -7.27 -9.98
N PHE A 54 16.44 -8.54 -10.36
CA PHE A 54 15.38 -9.41 -9.86
C PHE A 54 15.47 -9.66 -8.34
N ASP A 55 16.68 -9.71 -7.79
CA ASP A 55 16.88 -9.94 -6.35
C ASP A 55 16.38 -8.74 -5.55
N THR A 56 16.65 -7.52 -6.02
CA THR A 56 16.11 -6.29 -5.43
C THR A 56 14.58 -6.25 -5.51
N LYS A 57 13.99 -6.62 -6.66
CA LYS A 57 12.53 -6.71 -6.80
C LYS A 57 11.92 -7.70 -5.81
N LEU A 58 12.53 -8.88 -5.68
CA LEU A 58 12.05 -9.91 -4.77
C LEU A 58 12.17 -9.49 -3.30
N GLN A 59 13.25 -8.78 -2.95
CA GLN A 59 13.43 -8.24 -1.61
C GLN A 59 12.35 -7.19 -1.28
N LEU A 60 12.10 -6.23 -2.17
CA LEU A 60 11.04 -5.23 -1.96
C LEU A 60 9.65 -5.87 -1.84
N ALA A 61 9.36 -6.88 -2.66
CA ALA A 61 8.12 -7.66 -2.55
C ALA A 61 8.01 -8.37 -1.18
N ALA A 62 9.09 -8.99 -0.71
CA ALA A 62 9.13 -9.66 0.58
C ALA A 62 8.98 -8.67 1.75
N ASP A 63 9.58 -7.49 1.64
CA ASP A 63 9.50 -6.42 2.62
C ASP A 63 8.05 -5.92 2.79
N VAL A 64 7.34 -5.67 1.69
CA VAL A 64 5.93 -5.25 1.70
C VAL A 64 5.06 -6.33 2.34
N ALA A 65 5.23 -7.59 1.94
CA ALA A 65 4.48 -8.71 2.53
C ALA A 65 4.77 -8.88 4.03
N SER A 66 6.02 -8.67 4.44
CA SER A 66 6.43 -8.76 5.85
C SER A 66 5.83 -7.62 6.68
N GLY A 67 5.83 -6.39 6.15
CA GLY A 67 5.16 -5.25 6.78
C GLY A 67 3.66 -5.50 6.98
N LEU A 68 2.98 -6.00 5.94
CA LEU A 68 1.56 -6.29 6.03
C LEU A 68 1.25 -7.42 7.03
N ALA A 69 2.06 -8.48 7.02
CA ALA A 69 1.92 -9.58 7.98
C ALA A 69 2.04 -9.08 9.43
N ILE A 70 2.89 -8.08 9.69
CA ILE A 70 3.02 -7.48 11.02
C ILE A 70 1.73 -6.75 11.42
N LEU A 71 1.13 -5.95 10.53
CA LEU A 71 -0.15 -5.30 10.82
C LEU A 71 -1.24 -6.34 11.13
N HIS A 72 -1.38 -7.35 10.26
CA HIS A 72 -2.39 -8.38 10.39
C HIS A 72 -2.24 -9.20 11.67
N CYS A 73 -1.01 -9.57 12.04
CA CYS A 73 -0.73 -10.27 13.31
C CYS A 73 -1.08 -9.45 14.56
N ASN A 74 -1.17 -8.12 14.45
CA ASN A 74 -1.60 -7.23 15.52
C ASN A 74 -3.09 -6.84 15.41
N GLY A 75 -3.87 -7.48 14.54
CA GLY A 75 -5.28 -7.18 14.35
C GLY A 75 -5.54 -5.83 13.71
N ILE A 76 -4.60 -5.35 12.89
CA ILE A 76 -4.67 -4.06 12.21
C ILE A 76 -4.92 -4.31 10.72
N ALA A 77 -5.96 -3.68 10.17
CA ALA A 77 -6.22 -3.64 8.73
C ALA A 77 -5.65 -2.34 8.13
N ASP A 78 -4.91 -2.46 7.04
CA ASP A 78 -4.26 -1.33 6.37
C ASP A 78 -5.29 -0.47 5.63
N SER A 79 -6.12 -1.11 4.80
CA SER A 79 -7.26 -0.54 4.07
C SER A 79 -6.96 0.51 2.98
N ASP A 80 -5.70 0.88 2.77
CA ASP A 80 -5.29 1.75 1.65
C ASP A 80 -3.89 1.38 1.14
N LEU A 81 -3.59 0.09 1.09
CA LEU A 81 -2.26 -0.39 0.74
C LEU A 81 -1.99 -0.15 -0.75
N LYS A 82 -1.03 0.73 -1.04
CA LYS A 82 -0.61 1.12 -2.39
C LYS A 82 0.85 1.59 -2.40
N PRO A 83 1.52 1.64 -3.56
CA PRO A 83 2.92 2.04 -3.66
C PRO A 83 3.22 3.44 -3.08
N GLU A 84 2.29 4.38 -3.18
CA GLU A 84 2.42 5.73 -2.64
C GLU A 84 2.49 5.75 -1.09
N ASN A 85 1.90 4.75 -0.44
CA ASN A 85 1.91 4.58 1.02
C ASN A 85 3.07 3.68 1.48
N ILE A 86 4.05 3.39 0.62
CA ILE A 86 5.24 2.61 0.94
C ILE A 86 6.46 3.47 0.69
N LEU A 87 7.29 3.70 1.71
CA LEU A 87 8.56 4.38 1.56
C LEU A 87 9.68 3.39 1.29
N VAL A 88 10.58 3.77 0.38
CA VAL A 88 11.81 3.04 0.11
C VAL A 88 12.94 3.75 0.86
N CYS A 89 13.50 3.04 1.83
CA CYS A 89 14.61 3.50 2.66
C CYS A 89 15.89 2.76 2.26
N LYS A 90 17.01 3.09 2.90
CA LYS A 90 18.24 2.29 2.83
C LYS A 90 18.46 1.46 4.09
N ASP A 91 18.84 0.20 3.92
CA ASP A 91 19.33 -0.63 5.02
C ASP A 91 20.75 -0.23 5.44
N GLU A 92 21.29 -0.91 6.46
CA GLU A 92 22.65 -0.65 6.97
C GLU A 92 23.76 -0.84 5.92
N ASN A 93 23.48 -1.60 4.85
CA ASN A 93 24.40 -1.86 3.74
C ASN A 93 24.14 -0.92 2.54
N GLY A 94 23.20 0.03 2.67
CA GLY A 94 22.81 0.95 1.61
C GLY A 94 21.88 0.36 0.54
N LYS A 95 21.35 -0.86 0.75
CA LYS A 95 20.39 -1.51 -0.15
C LYS A 95 18.98 -0.96 0.09
N PRO A 96 18.14 -0.89 -0.95
CA PRO A 96 16.75 -0.45 -0.79
C PRO A 96 15.96 -1.44 0.08
N ILE A 97 15.16 -0.93 1.00
CA ILE A 97 14.23 -1.68 1.84
C ILE A 97 12.87 -0.99 1.83
N ALA A 98 11.79 -1.76 1.63
CA ALA A 98 10.43 -1.21 1.65
C ALA A 98 9.85 -1.17 3.07
N LYS A 99 9.21 -0.05 3.42
CA LYS A 99 8.53 0.13 4.70
C LYS A 99 7.13 0.68 4.49
N LEU A 100 6.13 0.02 5.08
CA LEU A 100 4.76 0.53 5.06
C LEU A 100 4.68 1.84 5.86
N SER A 101 3.93 2.78 5.32
CA SER A 101 3.72 4.12 5.86
C SER A 101 2.28 4.57 5.66
N ASP A 102 1.96 5.77 6.12
CA ASP A 102 0.63 6.38 6.04
C ASP A 102 -0.53 5.49 6.53
N PHE A 103 -0.69 5.46 7.86
CA PHE A 103 -1.75 4.72 8.53
C PHE A 103 -3.04 5.54 8.70
N GLY A 104 -3.26 6.57 7.87
CA GLY A 104 -4.40 7.49 8.02
C GLY A 104 -5.77 6.83 7.86
N LEU A 105 -5.85 5.74 7.11
CA LEU A 105 -7.08 4.95 6.88
C LEU A 105 -7.06 3.58 7.56
N THR A 106 -5.97 3.27 8.26
CA THR A 106 -5.76 2.02 8.99
C THR A 106 -6.62 1.98 10.26
N PHE A 107 -7.10 0.80 10.64
CA PHE A 107 -7.88 0.64 11.86
C PHE A 107 -7.67 -0.72 12.56
N PHE A 108 -7.90 -0.72 13.87
CA PHE A 108 -7.93 -1.94 14.67
C PHE A 108 -9.22 -2.72 14.44
N LEU A 109 -9.10 -4.02 14.29
CA LEU A 109 -10.23 -4.95 14.19
C LEU A 109 -10.72 -5.26 15.60
N ASP A 110 -11.95 -4.84 15.94
CA ASP A 110 -12.62 -5.26 17.18
C ASP A 110 -13.27 -6.64 16.94
N GLU A 111 -12.91 -7.64 17.75
CA GLU A 111 -13.49 -8.99 17.68
C GLU A 111 -15.00 -9.00 17.97
N ARG A 112 -15.52 -7.98 18.65
CA ARG A 112 -16.95 -7.83 18.96
C ARG A 112 -17.74 -7.21 17.81
N ASP A 113 -17.06 -6.54 16.88
CA ASP A 113 -17.67 -5.99 15.67
C ASP A 113 -17.42 -6.95 14.50
N THR A 114 -18.42 -7.79 14.23
CA THR A 114 -18.28 -8.90 13.28
C THR A 114 -18.52 -8.50 11.83
N SER A 115 -19.06 -7.30 11.56
CA SER A 115 -19.40 -6.88 10.20
C SER A 115 -19.50 -5.37 10.07
N LYS A 116 -18.73 -4.79 9.14
CA LYS A 116 -18.75 -3.35 8.84
C LYS A 116 -18.83 -3.11 7.34
N VAL A 117 -19.32 -1.94 6.94
CA VAL A 117 -19.21 -1.53 5.53
C VAL A 117 -17.83 -0.94 5.32
N TRP A 118 -17.01 -1.61 4.53
CA TRP A 118 -15.67 -1.13 4.21
C TRP A 118 -15.73 -0.19 3.00
N LYS A 119 -15.52 1.10 3.24
CA LYS A 119 -15.70 2.18 2.24
C LYS A 119 -14.43 3.01 1.98
N THR A 120 -13.29 2.59 2.51
CA THR A 120 -12.01 3.31 2.40
C THR A 120 -11.09 2.62 1.41
N GLY A 121 -10.16 3.37 0.82
CA GLY A 121 -9.17 2.86 -0.14
C GLY A 121 -9.03 3.75 -1.38
N THR A 122 -8.11 3.37 -2.25
CA THR A 122 -7.78 4.09 -3.49
C THR A 122 -8.23 3.32 -4.74
N ASP A 123 -8.90 4.03 -5.65
CA ASP A 123 -9.32 3.49 -6.95
C ASP A 123 -8.18 2.79 -7.70
N GLY A 124 -8.49 1.62 -8.26
CA GLY A 124 -7.51 0.74 -8.93
C GLY A 124 -6.81 -0.24 -7.99
N TRP A 125 -6.62 0.11 -6.72
CA TRP A 125 -6.02 -0.78 -5.72
C TRP A 125 -7.07 -1.60 -4.98
N MET A 126 -8.24 -1.03 -4.71
CA MET A 126 -9.31 -1.64 -3.91
C MET A 126 -9.73 -3.02 -4.40
N SER A 127 -9.99 -3.92 -3.44
CA SER A 127 -10.44 -5.27 -3.74
C SER A 127 -11.89 -5.31 -4.25
N PRO A 128 -12.30 -6.39 -4.93
CA PRO A 128 -13.63 -6.47 -5.54
C PRO A 128 -14.80 -6.33 -4.56
N GLU A 129 -14.64 -6.83 -3.34
CA GLU A 129 -15.58 -6.77 -2.21
C GLU A 129 -15.67 -5.40 -1.52
N TRP A 130 -14.88 -4.42 -1.96
CA TRP A 130 -14.98 -3.04 -1.48
C TRP A 130 -16.42 -2.50 -1.61
N ASP A 131 -16.80 -1.63 -0.67
CA ASP A 131 -18.14 -1.04 -0.51
C ASP A 131 -19.26 -2.07 -0.27
N THR A 132 -18.91 -3.25 0.25
CA THR A 132 -19.86 -4.26 0.74
C THR A 132 -19.78 -4.42 2.26
N ILE A 133 -20.71 -5.20 2.83
CA ILE A 133 -20.62 -5.62 4.23
C ILE A 133 -19.55 -6.70 4.31
N CYS A 134 -18.45 -6.40 4.99
CA CYS A 134 -17.32 -7.29 5.16
C CYS A 134 -17.15 -7.67 6.63
N THR A 135 -16.82 -8.93 6.86
CA THR A 135 -16.26 -9.42 8.12
C THR A 135 -14.83 -8.90 8.29
N ASN A 136 -14.31 -8.91 9.52
CA ASN A 136 -12.90 -8.59 9.78
C ASN A 136 -11.93 -9.43 8.92
N LYS A 137 -12.27 -10.70 8.70
CA LYS A 137 -11.48 -11.59 7.84
C LYS A 137 -11.48 -11.14 6.38
N GLU A 138 -12.61 -10.68 5.85
CA GLU A 138 -12.70 -10.21 4.46
C GLU A 138 -11.96 -8.90 4.25
N VAL A 139 -11.96 -7.99 5.25
CA VAL A 139 -11.11 -6.78 5.20
C VAL A 139 -9.64 -7.16 5.10
N LEU A 140 -9.16 -8.09 5.93
CA LEU A 140 -7.77 -8.58 5.86
C LEU A 140 -7.48 -9.25 4.51
N GLN A 141 -8.43 -9.96 3.91
CA GLN A 141 -8.28 -10.53 2.57
C GLN A 141 -8.18 -9.45 1.48
N GLY A 142 -8.87 -8.34 1.67
CA GLY A 142 -8.75 -7.16 0.81
C GLY A 142 -7.33 -6.58 0.81
N ASP A 143 -6.72 -6.44 2.00
CA ASP A 143 -5.32 -6.00 2.08
C ASP A 143 -4.37 -7.00 1.37
N ILE A 144 -4.62 -8.30 1.48
CA ILE A 144 -3.85 -9.34 0.77
C ILE A 144 -4.01 -9.19 -0.76
N TYR A 145 -5.21 -8.85 -1.23
CA TYR A 145 -5.44 -8.53 -2.63
C TYR A 145 -4.61 -7.31 -3.07
N ASN A 146 -4.64 -6.21 -2.30
CA ASN A 146 -3.84 -5.03 -2.60
C ASN A 146 -2.34 -5.36 -2.64
N CYS A 147 -1.85 -6.14 -1.67
CA CYS A 147 -0.46 -6.62 -1.63
C CYS A 147 -0.09 -7.41 -2.89
N GLY A 148 -0.97 -8.29 -3.37
CA GLY A 148 -0.78 -9.01 -4.63
C GLY A 148 -0.60 -8.09 -5.84
N LEU A 149 -1.40 -7.01 -5.92
CA LEU A 149 -1.25 -6.01 -6.99
C LEU A 149 0.08 -5.24 -6.89
N ILE A 150 0.56 -4.96 -5.68
CA ILE A 150 1.85 -4.29 -5.46
C ILE A 150 3.00 -5.21 -5.88
N LEU A 151 2.97 -6.47 -5.46
CA LEU A 151 3.96 -7.48 -5.87
C LEU A 151 4.02 -7.61 -7.40
N TRP A 152 2.87 -7.67 -8.07
CA TRP A 152 2.80 -7.62 -9.53
C TRP A 152 3.51 -6.37 -10.08
N THR A 153 3.17 -5.21 -9.53
CA THR A 153 3.69 -3.91 -9.99
C THR A 153 5.21 -3.82 -9.81
N ILE A 154 5.76 -4.33 -8.70
CA ILE A 154 7.21 -4.42 -8.47
C ILE A 154 7.86 -5.32 -9.52
N LEU A 155 7.30 -6.51 -9.73
CA LEU A 155 7.87 -7.51 -10.65
C LEU A 155 7.88 -7.01 -12.10
N LEU A 156 6.90 -6.18 -12.49
CA LEU A 156 6.80 -5.56 -13.81
C LEU A 156 7.27 -4.09 -13.85
N ASP A 157 8.28 -3.73 -13.06
CA ASP A 157 8.99 -2.44 -13.18
C ASP A 157 8.06 -1.21 -13.04
N GLY A 158 7.16 -1.26 -12.07
CA GLY A 158 6.21 -0.17 -11.81
C GLY A 158 4.96 -0.21 -12.68
N LEU A 159 4.75 -1.26 -13.48
CA LEU A 159 3.57 -1.38 -14.34
C LEU A 159 2.40 -2.12 -13.65
N PRO A 160 1.33 -1.41 -13.23
CA PRO A 160 0.19 -2.06 -12.61
C PRO A 160 -0.65 -2.85 -13.63
N PRO A 161 -1.46 -3.83 -13.19
CA PRO A 161 -2.22 -4.71 -14.09
C PRO A 161 -3.13 -3.99 -15.09
N TRP A 162 -3.72 -2.85 -14.72
CA TRP A 162 -4.61 -2.08 -15.58
C TRP A 162 -3.89 -1.21 -16.62
N LYS A 163 -2.55 -1.14 -16.59
CA LYS A 163 -1.73 -0.40 -17.57
C LYS A 163 -0.94 -1.29 -18.53
N LEU A 164 -1.18 -2.61 -18.55
CA LEU A 164 -0.42 -3.53 -19.42
C LEU A 164 -0.51 -3.22 -20.92
N GLN A 165 -1.58 -2.55 -21.35
CA GLN A 165 -1.73 -2.09 -22.74
C GLN A 165 -0.58 -1.16 -23.17
N ASP A 166 0.02 -0.42 -22.22
CA ASP A 166 1.16 0.47 -22.48
C ASP A 166 2.42 -0.29 -22.94
N ARG A 167 2.50 -1.60 -22.67
CA ARG A 167 3.57 -2.51 -23.15
C ARG A 167 3.16 -3.39 -24.32
N GLY A 168 2.09 -3.03 -25.03
CA GLY A 168 1.64 -3.74 -26.23
C GLY A 168 0.95 -5.08 -25.94
N TRP A 169 0.50 -5.30 -24.70
CA TRP A 169 -0.33 -6.45 -24.39
C TRP A 169 -1.74 -6.29 -25.00
N VAL A 170 -2.22 -7.33 -25.69
CA VAL A 170 -3.44 -7.29 -26.54
C VAL A 170 -4.67 -7.85 -25.81
N GLY A 171 -4.53 -8.35 -24.59
CA GLY A 171 -5.67 -8.83 -23.80
C GLY A 171 -6.37 -7.72 -22.99
N GLU A 172 -7.40 -8.11 -22.25
CA GLU A 172 -7.96 -7.31 -21.16
C GLU A 172 -7.88 -8.12 -19.85
N ILE A 173 -7.33 -7.52 -18.77
CA ILE A 173 -7.40 -8.11 -17.43
C ILE A 173 -8.72 -7.66 -16.82
N ARG A 174 -9.60 -8.61 -16.52
CA ARG A 174 -10.81 -8.35 -15.74
C ARG A 174 -10.74 -9.10 -14.41
N PHE A 175 -11.05 -8.36 -13.35
CA PHE A 175 -11.31 -8.93 -12.03
C PHE A 175 -12.81 -9.18 -11.93
N ASP A 176 -13.21 -10.44 -12.09
CA ASP A 176 -14.62 -10.82 -12.11
C ASP A 176 -15.21 -10.84 -10.68
N LYS A 177 -16.30 -10.09 -10.49
CA LYS A 177 -17.04 -9.97 -9.22
C LYS A 177 -18.10 -11.07 -9.03
N THR A 178 -18.32 -11.97 -10.00
CA THR A 178 -19.59 -12.72 -10.10
C THR A 178 -19.73 -13.96 -9.21
N LYS A 179 -18.70 -14.38 -8.46
CA LYS A 179 -18.86 -15.47 -7.47
C LYS A 179 -18.20 -15.14 -6.14
N ALA A 180 -19.06 -14.88 -5.15
CA ALA A 180 -18.71 -14.73 -3.74
C ALA A 180 -17.75 -15.83 -3.31
N HIS A 181 -16.47 -15.50 -3.09
CA HIS A 181 -15.43 -16.37 -2.53
C HIS A 181 -14.51 -17.14 -3.51
N THR A 182 -14.47 -16.81 -4.81
CA THR A 182 -13.30 -17.19 -5.63
C THR A 182 -13.07 -16.19 -6.75
N TYR A 183 -12.10 -15.29 -6.54
CA TYR A 183 -11.65 -14.36 -7.57
C TYR A 183 -10.65 -15.06 -8.48
N ARG A 184 -10.88 -14.95 -9.79
CA ARG A 184 -9.95 -15.42 -10.82
C ARG A 184 -9.52 -14.23 -11.65
N MET A 185 -8.21 -14.16 -11.92
CA MET A 185 -7.71 -13.42 -13.07
C MET A 185 -8.33 -14.08 -14.31
N ILE A 186 -9.20 -13.35 -15.01
CA ILE A 186 -9.70 -13.81 -16.30
C ILE A 186 -8.88 -13.07 -17.35
N GLU A 187 -8.01 -13.82 -18.01
CA GLU A 187 -7.41 -13.39 -19.27
C GLU A 187 -8.50 -13.48 -20.35
N VAL A 188 -8.89 -12.32 -20.89
CA VAL A 188 -9.71 -12.28 -22.11
C VAL A 188 -8.76 -11.99 -23.26
N ALA A 189 -8.37 -13.03 -23.98
CA ALA A 189 -7.73 -12.86 -25.29
C ALA A 189 -8.80 -12.38 -26.28
N MET A 190 -8.52 -11.27 -26.98
CA MET A 190 -9.31 -10.81 -28.12
C MET A 190 -8.89 -11.52 -29.40
#